data_AF-A0A0E1VS97-F1
#
_entry.id   AF-A0A0E1VS97-F1
#
_cell.length_a   1.000
_cell.length_b   1.000
_cell.length_c   1.000
_cell.angle_alpha   90.00
_cell.angle_beta   90.00
_cell.angle_gamma   90.00
#
_symmetry.space_group_name_H-M   'P 1'
#
loop_
_entity.id
_entity.type
_entity.pdbx_description
1 polymer ?
#
loop_
_entity_poly.entity_id
_entity_poly.type
_entity_poly.pdbx_seq_one_letter_code
_entity_poly.pdbx_strand_id
1 'polypeptide(L)'
;MLRQQGQRCVDCIIMVDTPYSLQFTQDGSQQTGHAKLKTLVDIVNAVTSEPHTIPELAELMIDSAHSCGRAGQNWSKTQGKRPDKGGKHWITFDERDNRGKVYLYFCPEDTVVGLDKVRGIGTFGVPDEVPADGAAASRGKTMPAMTVLEPKRFFQRMWTRLERDQDGRGKRSKVAVGTPPARVPVRDPFQRLTPGPDTDGTMLGTLVESGKNMALQASFKRNDIRFINGEQLKPAYEPDLYGGEVQKGGQVPGHADVAGLMRPDDVTKNVALGNQYAKFKWKDVATTDDPGAGIEPHKQAFNRGRPVDEQSHNWRIVPSRSLGSMLSAAATGGRYQTYVIQREETPDEVRKRMRTDADQLEANNYHSGVLLSSENHRWVTAMDVAIGQAVTLDDPDWRQLLLLMADWKMTPDVYRNIQKCKNFERLDEHTREFVKACVDYYKTGRFPDEKYVPLTMPPLVTSELKVESKT
;
A
#
# COMPACT_ATOMS: atom_id res chain seq x y z
N MET A 1 15.94 7.49 13.57
CA MET A 1 16.64 7.99 14.77
C MET A 1 17.49 6.92 15.49
N LEU A 2 17.12 5.64 15.49
CA LEU A 2 17.89 4.58 16.21
C LEU A 2 19.39 4.58 15.88
N ARG A 3 19.77 4.44 14.61
CA ARG A 3 21.19 4.42 14.20
C ARG A 3 21.95 5.69 14.58
N GLN A 4 21.30 6.86 14.47
CA GLN A 4 21.88 8.16 14.84
C GLN A 4 22.14 8.27 16.35
N GLN A 5 21.30 7.61 17.15
CA GLN A 5 21.43 7.52 18.61
C GLN A 5 22.38 6.39 19.05
N GLY A 6 23.08 5.73 18.11
CA GLY A 6 23.91 4.56 18.39
C GLY A 6 23.10 3.34 18.85
N GLN A 7 21.79 3.36 18.70
CA GLN A 7 20.91 2.25 19.02
C GLN A 7 20.86 1.26 17.85
N ARG A 8 20.54 0.00 18.19
CA ARG A 8 20.37 -1.06 17.19
C ARG A 8 19.22 -0.73 16.24
N CYS A 9 19.42 -1.08 14.97
CA CYS A 9 18.36 -1.01 13.98
C CYS A 9 17.30 -2.10 14.24
N VAL A 10 16.18 -1.99 13.54
CA VAL A 10 15.24 -3.10 13.41
C VAL A 10 15.97 -4.34 12.89
N ASP A 11 15.62 -5.51 13.40
CA ASP A 11 16.34 -6.74 13.12
C ASP A 11 15.84 -7.44 11.83
N CYS A 12 14.65 -7.09 11.36
CA CYS A 12 14.14 -7.53 10.07
C CYS A 12 13.45 -6.37 9.36
N ILE A 13 13.70 -6.22 8.06
CA ILE A 13 12.93 -5.33 7.18
C ILE A 13 12.20 -6.18 6.16
N ILE A 14 10.91 -5.92 5.98
CA ILE A 14 10.11 -6.54 4.93
C ILE A 14 9.54 -5.41 4.08
N MET A 15 10.05 -5.29 2.86
CA MET A 15 9.57 -4.36 1.84
C MET A 15 8.60 -5.11 0.94
N VAL A 16 7.36 -4.64 0.87
CA VAL A 16 6.33 -5.20 0.00
C VAL A 16 5.84 -4.09 -0.91
N ASP A 17 5.77 -4.36 -2.22
CA ASP A 17 5.22 -3.44 -3.22
C ASP A 17 5.82 -2.02 -3.10
N THR A 18 7.10 -1.93 -2.73
CA THR A 18 7.73 -0.65 -2.39
C THR A 18 7.92 0.27 -3.61
N PRO A 19 7.59 1.57 -3.49
CA PRO A 19 7.86 2.56 -4.53
C PRO A 19 9.33 2.94 -4.66
N TYR A 20 10.20 2.41 -3.79
CA TYR A 20 11.62 2.73 -3.81
C TYR A 20 12.26 2.38 -5.15
N SER A 21 12.89 3.35 -5.81
CA SER A 21 13.58 3.13 -7.09
C SER A 21 15.09 3.04 -6.90
N LEU A 22 15.76 2.30 -7.80
CA LEU A 22 17.22 2.24 -7.87
C LEU A 22 17.79 3.04 -9.04
N GLN A 23 16.96 3.86 -9.68
CA GLN A 23 17.31 4.68 -10.83
C GLN A 23 16.89 6.13 -10.58
N PHE A 24 17.46 7.05 -11.35
CA PHE A 24 16.89 8.39 -11.46
C PHE A 24 15.47 8.32 -12.05
N THR A 25 14.56 9.07 -11.44
CA THR A 25 13.13 9.08 -11.79
C THR A 25 12.64 10.52 -11.90
N GLN A 26 11.60 10.75 -12.71
CA GLN A 26 10.98 12.07 -12.88
C GLN A 26 9.76 12.24 -11.96
N ASP A 27 9.87 11.77 -10.71
CA ASP A 27 8.88 11.90 -9.64
C ASP A 27 8.99 13.24 -8.88
N GLY A 28 9.90 14.12 -9.30
CA GLY A 28 10.23 15.36 -8.61
C GLY A 28 11.43 15.21 -7.65
N SER A 29 11.90 13.99 -7.40
CA SER A 29 13.17 13.74 -6.72
C SER A 29 14.33 14.10 -7.63
N GLN A 30 15.28 14.88 -7.10
CA GLN A 30 16.54 15.16 -7.79
C GLN A 30 17.64 14.15 -7.43
N GLN A 31 17.34 13.14 -6.60
CA GLN A 31 18.32 12.15 -6.15
C GLN A 31 18.73 11.21 -7.29
N THR A 32 20.04 10.99 -7.44
CA THR A 32 20.56 10.02 -8.40
C THR A 32 20.23 8.59 -7.96
N GLY A 33 20.12 7.68 -8.94
CA GLY A 33 20.07 6.25 -8.71
C GLY A 33 21.28 5.72 -7.94
N HIS A 34 22.47 6.33 -8.07
CA HIS A 34 23.62 6.02 -7.22
C HIS A 34 23.32 6.28 -5.74
N ALA A 35 22.84 7.48 -5.39
CA ALA A 35 22.44 7.79 -4.00
C ALA A 35 21.35 6.85 -3.48
N LYS A 36 20.35 6.53 -4.31
CA LYS A 36 19.28 5.59 -3.96
C LYS A 36 19.82 4.18 -3.71
N LEU A 37 20.66 3.66 -4.61
CA LEU A 37 21.26 2.34 -4.44
C LEU A 37 22.16 2.28 -3.22
N LYS A 38 23.04 3.27 -3.03
CA LYS A 38 23.92 3.35 -1.88
C LYS A 38 23.14 3.41 -0.56
N THR A 39 22.06 4.19 -0.51
CA THR A 39 21.16 4.26 0.64
C THR A 39 20.55 2.89 0.97
N LEU A 40 20.06 2.15 -0.03
CA LEU A 40 19.54 0.79 0.19
C LEU A 40 20.64 -0.13 0.73
N VAL A 41 21.84 -0.09 0.14
CA VAL A 41 22.98 -0.89 0.58
C VAL A 41 23.39 -0.56 2.02
N ASP A 42 23.41 0.71 2.39
CA ASP A 42 23.76 1.17 3.74
C ASP A 42 22.71 0.73 4.77
N ILE A 43 21.43 0.78 4.42
CA ILE A 43 20.34 0.24 5.25
C ILE A 43 20.49 -1.28 5.41
N VAL A 44 20.71 -2.02 4.31
CA VAL A 44 20.91 -3.47 4.37
C VAL A 44 22.13 -3.81 5.22
N ASN A 45 23.24 -3.09 5.08
CA ASN A 45 24.42 -3.28 5.93
C ASN A 45 24.09 -3.06 7.41
N ALA A 46 23.39 -1.97 7.74
CA ALA A 46 23.08 -1.63 9.12
C ALA A 46 22.14 -2.63 9.81
N VAL A 47 21.22 -3.24 9.06
CA VAL A 47 20.30 -4.27 9.57
C VAL A 47 21.00 -5.63 9.67
N THR A 48 21.84 -5.97 8.69
CA THR A 48 22.37 -7.34 8.54
C THR A 48 23.70 -7.55 9.26
N SER A 49 24.38 -6.50 9.74
CA SER A 49 25.70 -6.59 10.35
C SER A 49 25.71 -7.24 11.73
N GLU A 50 24.65 -7.08 12.53
CA GLU A 50 24.61 -7.59 13.91
C GLU A 50 23.23 -8.18 14.30
N PRO A 51 22.80 -9.28 13.67
CA PRO A 51 21.51 -9.92 13.98
C PRO A 51 21.37 -10.25 15.46
N HIS A 52 20.16 -10.18 16.03
CA HIS A 52 19.94 -10.79 17.34
C HIS A 52 20.06 -12.31 17.26
N THR A 53 20.60 -12.90 18.33
CA THR A 53 20.71 -14.36 18.48
C THR A 53 19.80 -14.90 19.59
N ILE A 54 19.31 -14.01 20.46
CA ILE A 54 18.45 -14.35 21.60
C ILE A 54 16.99 -13.88 21.40
N PRO A 55 15.99 -14.61 21.94
CA PRO A 55 16.12 -15.98 22.44
C PRO A 55 16.50 -16.91 21.29
N GLU A 56 17.13 -18.04 21.61
CA GLU A 56 17.33 -19.09 20.61
C GLU A 56 15.97 -19.62 20.16
N LEU A 57 15.83 -20.05 18.90
CA LEU A 57 14.55 -20.58 18.42
C LEU A 57 14.05 -21.73 19.32
N ALA A 58 14.94 -22.60 19.81
CA ALA A 58 14.56 -23.67 20.74
C ALA A 58 13.92 -23.16 22.05
N GLU A 59 14.25 -21.95 22.50
CA GLU A 59 13.69 -21.36 23.72
C GLU A 59 12.24 -20.92 23.53
N LEU A 60 11.76 -20.78 22.29
CA LEU A 60 10.37 -20.43 21.97
C LEU A 60 9.44 -21.66 21.99
N MET A 61 9.97 -22.88 21.97
CA MET A 61 9.20 -24.14 22.02
C MET A 61 8.28 -24.17 23.25
N ILE A 62 7.02 -24.59 23.12
CA ILE A 62 6.04 -24.47 24.23
C ILE A 62 6.45 -25.15 25.56
N ASP A 63 7.31 -26.18 25.48
CA ASP A 63 7.85 -26.93 26.62
C ASP A 63 9.06 -26.25 27.28
N SER A 64 9.64 -25.25 26.62
CA SER A 64 10.66 -24.37 27.19
C SER A 64 10.05 -23.46 28.23
N ALA A 65 10.69 -23.37 29.41
CA ALA A 65 10.35 -22.38 30.43
C ALA A 65 10.45 -20.93 29.92
N HIS A 66 11.23 -20.71 28.84
CA HIS A 66 11.43 -19.41 28.21
C HIS A 66 10.43 -19.10 27.10
N SER A 67 9.53 -20.02 26.74
CA SER A 67 8.56 -19.78 25.66
C SER A 67 7.57 -18.68 26.01
N CYS A 68 7.19 -18.58 27.29
CA CYS A 68 6.20 -17.61 27.79
C CYS A 68 4.89 -17.60 26.98
N GLY A 69 4.51 -18.74 26.38
CA GLY A 69 3.30 -18.87 25.55
C GLY A 69 3.40 -18.24 24.16
N ARG A 70 4.60 -17.83 23.70
CA ARG A 70 4.80 -17.15 22.41
C ARG A 70 4.56 -18.06 21.21
N ALA A 71 4.83 -19.36 21.35
CA ALA A 71 4.67 -20.34 20.29
C ALA A 71 3.75 -21.48 20.72
N GLY A 72 2.96 -21.98 19.77
CA GLY A 72 2.02 -23.08 20.02
C GLY A 72 2.71 -24.45 20.08
N GLN A 73 1.96 -25.48 20.47
CA GLN A 73 2.44 -26.88 20.58
C GLN A 73 3.02 -27.46 19.29
N ASN A 74 2.64 -26.90 18.15
CA ASN A 74 3.09 -27.33 16.84
C ASN A 74 4.28 -26.51 16.32
N TRP A 75 4.84 -25.62 17.12
CA TRP A 75 6.00 -24.82 16.72
C TRP A 75 7.29 -25.56 17.06
N SER A 76 8.22 -25.62 16.11
CA SER A 76 9.56 -26.19 16.30
C SER A 76 10.50 -25.70 15.23
N LYS A 77 11.78 -25.50 15.58
CA LYS A 77 12.81 -25.01 14.66
C LYS A 77 12.86 -25.78 13.34
N THR A 78 12.75 -27.11 13.37
CA THR A 78 12.86 -27.96 12.17
C THR A 78 11.67 -28.90 11.96
N GLN A 79 10.72 -28.92 12.89
CA GLN A 79 9.56 -29.80 12.86
C GLN A 79 8.25 -29.04 13.11
N GLY A 80 8.22 -27.76 12.77
CA GLY A 80 7.02 -26.93 12.87
C GLY A 80 5.90 -27.53 12.03
N LYS A 81 4.65 -27.48 12.51
CA LYS A 81 3.49 -28.08 11.85
C LYS A 81 2.38 -27.06 11.62
N ARG A 82 1.80 -27.08 10.42
CA ARG A 82 0.60 -26.32 10.08
C ARG A 82 -0.37 -27.17 9.27
N PRO A 83 -1.67 -26.89 9.30
CA PRO A 83 -2.62 -27.52 8.39
C PRO A 83 -2.30 -27.14 6.93
N ASP A 84 -2.55 -28.06 6.02
CA ASP A 84 -2.51 -27.81 4.59
C ASP A 84 -3.59 -26.81 4.16
N LYS A 85 -3.63 -26.48 2.85
CA LYS A 85 -4.63 -25.55 2.30
C LYS A 85 -6.06 -26.05 2.52
N GLY A 86 -6.28 -27.36 2.55
CA GLY A 86 -7.57 -27.98 2.81
C GLY A 86 -7.93 -28.14 4.29
N GLY A 87 -6.99 -27.88 5.21
CA GLY A 87 -7.15 -28.12 6.64
C GLY A 87 -7.28 -29.61 7.03
N LYS A 88 -7.00 -30.53 6.11
CA LYS A 88 -7.20 -31.98 6.28
C LYS A 88 -5.94 -32.71 6.70
N HIS A 89 -4.78 -32.18 6.32
CA HIS A 89 -3.49 -32.80 6.57
C HIS A 89 -2.55 -31.84 7.28
N TRP A 90 -1.63 -32.38 8.07
CA TRP A 90 -0.55 -31.62 8.67
C TRP A 90 0.68 -31.65 7.77
N ILE A 91 1.30 -30.49 7.63
CA ILE A 91 2.57 -30.32 6.91
C ILE A 91 3.63 -29.92 7.91
N THR A 92 4.78 -30.59 7.82
CA THR A 92 5.97 -30.28 8.60
C THR A 92 6.89 -29.34 7.81
N PHE A 93 7.45 -28.34 8.49
CA PHE A 93 8.36 -27.36 7.90
C PHE A 93 9.41 -26.88 8.91
N ASP A 94 10.47 -26.25 8.39
CA ASP A 94 11.49 -25.59 9.19
C ASP A 94 11.04 -24.14 9.49
N GLU A 95 11.03 -23.76 10.77
CA GLU A 95 10.74 -22.38 11.17
C GLU A 95 11.88 -21.45 10.73
N ARG A 96 11.53 -20.22 10.36
CA ARG A 96 12.47 -19.25 9.79
C ARG A 96 12.90 -18.26 10.85
N ASP A 97 14.21 -18.19 11.06
CA ASP A 97 14.83 -17.08 11.79
C ASP A 97 14.98 -15.88 10.85
N ASN A 98 14.17 -14.85 11.04
CA ASN A 98 14.17 -13.66 10.18
C ASN A 98 15.15 -12.57 10.65
N ARG A 99 15.86 -12.78 11.76
CA ARG A 99 16.77 -11.79 12.37
C ARG A 99 17.96 -11.45 11.47
N GLY A 100 18.36 -10.19 11.46
CA GLY A 100 19.31 -9.59 10.53
C GLY A 100 19.01 -9.87 9.06
N LYS A 101 17.75 -9.80 8.60
CA LYS A 101 17.40 -10.01 7.19
C LYS A 101 16.60 -8.84 6.61
N VAL A 102 16.77 -8.64 5.30
CA VAL A 102 15.96 -7.69 4.54
C VAL A 102 15.27 -8.44 3.42
N TYR A 103 13.94 -8.43 3.40
CA TYR A 103 13.12 -9.04 2.38
C TYR A 103 12.56 -8.00 1.43
N LEU A 104 12.57 -8.30 0.13
CA LEU A 104 11.77 -7.63 -0.90
C LEU A 104 10.76 -8.62 -1.48
N TYR A 105 9.48 -8.34 -1.30
CA TYR A 105 8.39 -9.01 -1.99
C TYR A 105 7.91 -8.07 -3.09
N PHE A 106 8.04 -8.51 -4.33
CA PHE A 106 7.68 -7.71 -5.50
C PHE A 106 6.68 -8.45 -6.37
N CYS A 107 5.77 -7.69 -6.97
CA CYS A 107 4.69 -8.15 -7.82
C CYS A 107 4.83 -7.53 -9.22
N PRO A 108 5.24 -8.27 -10.25
CA PRO A 108 5.37 -7.72 -11.61
C PRO A 108 4.07 -7.19 -12.19
N GLU A 109 2.92 -7.54 -11.60
CA GLU A 109 1.60 -7.05 -12.01
C GLU A 109 1.15 -5.78 -11.27
N ASP A 110 1.91 -5.29 -10.28
CA ASP A 110 1.65 -4.03 -9.58
C ASP A 110 1.80 -2.83 -10.53
N THR A 111 0.70 -2.11 -10.76
CA THR A 111 0.64 -0.92 -11.63
C THR A 111 0.79 0.42 -10.90
N VAL A 112 0.76 0.42 -9.57
CA VAL A 112 0.87 1.64 -8.74
C VAL A 112 2.33 2.07 -8.66
N VAL A 113 3.24 1.16 -8.34
CA VAL A 113 4.67 1.46 -8.31
C VAL A 113 5.39 1.08 -9.61
N GLY A 114 4.65 0.55 -10.58
CA GLY A 114 5.09 0.25 -11.94
C GLY A 114 5.18 1.47 -12.87
N LEU A 115 4.66 2.62 -12.45
CA LEU A 115 4.67 3.88 -13.20
C LEU A 115 6.09 4.25 -13.64
N ASP A 116 6.28 4.77 -14.85
CA ASP A 116 7.60 5.12 -15.39
C ASP A 116 8.31 6.22 -14.59
N LYS A 117 7.52 7.11 -13.97
CA LYS A 117 8.04 8.12 -13.06
C LYS A 117 8.39 7.56 -11.68
N VAL A 118 7.95 6.35 -11.32
CA VAL A 118 8.21 5.73 -10.00
C VAL A 118 9.25 4.64 -10.12
N ARG A 119 9.07 3.68 -11.04
CA ARG A 119 9.97 2.53 -11.26
C ARG A 119 10.37 1.84 -9.94
N GLY A 120 9.38 1.54 -9.12
CA GLY A 120 9.57 0.96 -7.80
C GLY A 120 10.05 -0.49 -7.89
N ILE A 121 11.01 -0.87 -7.05
CA ILE A 121 11.45 -2.27 -6.96
C ILE A 121 10.36 -3.20 -6.43
N GLY A 122 9.24 -2.66 -5.91
CA GLY A 122 8.00 -3.40 -5.64
C GLY A 122 7.32 -3.99 -6.88
N THR A 123 7.48 -3.38 -8.06
CA THR A 123 7.04 -3.98 -9.33
C THR A 123 8.20 -4.70 -10.01
N PHE A 124 9.37 -4.07 -10.03
CA PHE A 124 10.46 -4.50 -10.93
C PHE A 124 11.43 -5.50 -10.30
N GLY A 125 11.43 -5.70 -8.98
CA GLY A 125 12.48 -6.42 -8.27
C GLY A 125 13.85 -5.73 -8.39
N VAL A 126 14.88 -6.33 -7.79
CA VAL A 126 16.26 -5.83 -7.91
C VAL A 126 17.03 -6.66 -8.96
N PRO A 127 17.43 -6.06 -10.10
CA PRO A 127 18.31 -6.73 -11.08
C PRO A 127 19.75 -6.85 -10.55
N ASP A 128 20.57 -7.71 -11.16
CA ASP A 128 22.02 -7.81 -10.88
C ASP A 128 22.70 -6.44 -11.02
N GLU A 129 22.35 -5.71 -12.08
CA GLU A 129 22.89 -4.39 -12.40
C GLU A 129 21.75 -3.41 -12.72
N VAL A 130 21.90 -2.15 -12.32
CA VAL A 130 21.00 -1.04 -12.71
C VAL A 130 21.75 -0.05 -13.62
N PRO A 131 21.04 0.70 -14.49
CA PRO A 131 21.67 1.77 -15.25
C PRO A 131 22.35 2.79 -14.33
N ALA A 132 23.57 3.21 -14.67
CA ALA A 132 24.19 4.36 -14.02
C ALA A 132 23.51 5.66 -14.46
N ASP A 133 23.72 6.75 -13.71
CA ASP A 133 23.19 8.07 -14.04
C ASP A 133 24.25 9.03 -14.63
N GLY A 134 23.81 10.22 -15.04
CA GLY A 134 24.69 11.30 -15.49
C GLY A 134 25.53 10.93 -16.72
N ALA A 135 26.80 11.36 -16.73
CA ALA A 135 27.74 11.04 -17.81
C ALA A 135 28.12 9.55 -17.89
N ALA A 136 27.86 8.76 -16.84
CA ALA A 136 28.04 7.32 -16.90
C ALA A 136 26.89 6.63 -17.66
N ALA A 137 25.67 7.17 -17.54
CA ALA A 137 24.49 6.72 -18.29
C ALA A 137 24.72 6.81 -19.81
N SER A 138 25.24 7.94 -20.30
CA SER A 138 25.48 8.16 -21.73
C SER A 138 26.57 7.26 -22.32
N ARG A 139 27.39 6.64 -21.47
CA ARG A 139 28.42 5.67 -21.84
C ARG A 139 27.94 4.22 -21.68
N GLY A 140 26.66 4.00 -21.38
CA GLY A 140 26.07 2.68 -21.21
C GLY A 140 26.59 1.90 -19.99
N LYS A 141 27.15 2.59 -18.98
CA LYS A 141 27.65 1.94 -17.76
C LYS A 141 26.50 1.56 -16.83
N THR A 142 26.74 0.54 -16.02
CA THR A 142 25.82 0.07 -14.97
C THR A 142 26.43 0.23 -13.58
N MET A 143 25.59 0.06 -12.56
CA MET A 143 25.97 -0.03 -11.16
C MET A 143 25.53 -1.39 -10.58
N PRO A 144 26.36 -2.02 -9.73
CA PRO A 144 26.06 -3.33 -9.15
C PRO A 144 24.97 -3.22 -8.10
N ALA A 145 23.79 -3.80 -8.37
CA ALA A 145 22.63 -3.78 -7.48
C ALA A 145 22.47 -5.12 -6.76
N MET A 146 21.80 -6.11 -7.33
CA MET A 146 21.73 -7.43 -6.70
C MET A 146 23.13 -8.05 -6.55
N THR A 147 24.08 -7.71 -7.43
CA THR A 147 25.50 -8.13 -7.29
C THR A 147 26.11 -7.74 -5.94
N VAL A 148 25.77 -6.58 -5.37
CA VAL A 148 26.30 -6.14 -4.05
C VAL A 148 25.41 -6.59 -2.88
N LEU A 149 24.12 -6.84 -3.14
CA LEU A 149 23.14 -7.24 -2.12
C LEU A 149 23.10 -8.76 -1.88
N GLU A 150 23.30 -9.57 -2.92
CA GLU A 150 23.32 -11.04 -2.87
C GLU A 150 24.26 -11.63 -1.80
N PRO A 151 25.51 -11.19 -1.63
CA PRO A 151 26.39 -11.72 -0.57
C PRO A 151 25.98 -11.27 0.85
N LYS A 152 24.98 -10.39 0.96
CA LYS A 152 24.41 -9.95 2.24
C LYS A 152 23.15 -10.77 2.56
N ARG A 153 22.52 -10.49 3.69
CA ARG A 153 21.23 -11.11 4.07
C ARG A 153 20.03 -10.37 3.45
N PHE A 154 20.15 -10.00 2.16
CA PHE A 154 19.08 -9.41 1.36
C PHE A 154 18.43 -10.49 0.50
N PHE A 155 17.11 -10.61 0.58
CA PHE A 155 16.35 -11.69 -0.04
C PHE A 155 15.17 -11.14 -0.83
N GLN A 156 15.02 -11.50 -2.10
CA GLN A 156 13.83 -11.14 -2.89
C GLN A 156 13.00 -12.35 -3.29
N ARG A 157 11.67 -12.17 -3.29
CA ARG A 157 10.67 -13.15 -3.75
C ARG A 157 9.76 -12.47 -4.77
N MET A 158 9.61 -13.12 -5.93
CA MET A 158 8.66 -12.71 -6.95
C MET A 158 7.30 -13.34 -6.67
N TRP A 159 6.27 -12.52 -6.63
CA TRP A 159 4.88 -12.92 -6.51
C TRP A 159 4.20 -12.61 -7.84
N THR A 160 3.71 -13.63 -8.54
CA THR A 160 3.02 -13.41 -9.81
C THR A 160 1.78 -14.26 -9.90
N ARG A 161 0.75 -13.69 -10.51
CA ARG A 161 -0.51 -14.39 -10.80
C ARG A 161 -0.49 -15.13 -12.13
N LEU A 162 0.56 -14.89 -12.92
CA LEU A 162 0.71 -15.47 -14.24
C LEU A 162 1.15 -16.92 -14.16
N GLU A 163 0.58 -17.73 -15.05
CA GLU A 163 0.94 -19.12 -15.19
C GLU A 163 2.10 -19.29 -16.18
N ARG A 164 2.97 -20.28 -15.93
CA ARG A 164 4.15 -20.56 -16.75
C ARG A 164 4.25 -22.03 -17.07
N ASP A 165 4.78 -22.33 -18.25
CA ASP A 165 5.13 -23.70 -18.64
C ASP A 165 6.49 -24.05 -18.04
N GLN A 166 6.49 -24.45 -16.77
CA GLN A 166 7.72 -24.61 -15.99
C GLN A 166 8.59 -25.79 -16.46
N ASP A 167 8.01 -26.77 -17.15
CA ASP A 167 8.68 -27.98 -17.60
C ASP A 167 8.78 -28.10 -19.13
N GLY A 168 8.30 -27.09 -19.86
CA GLY A 168 8.34 -27.04 -21.33
C GLY A 168 7.43 -28.07 -22.00
N ARG A 169 6.48 -28.67 -21.27
CA ARG A 169 5.56 -29.69 -21.79
C ARG A 169 4.24 -29.09 -22.28
N GLY A 170 4.16 -27.77 -22.38
CA GLY A 170 2.97 -27.03 -22.82
C GLY A 170 1.91 -26.87 -21.73
N LYS A 171 2.16 -27.34 -20.49
CA LYS A 171 1.21 -27.22 -19.39
C LYS A 171 1.59 -26.05 -18.50
N ARG A 172 0.83 -24.97 -18.61
CA ARG A 172 1.01 -23.80 -17.75
C ARG A 172 0.48 -24.08 -16.34
N SER A 173 1.23 -23.63 -15.34
CA SER A 173 0.87 -23.73 -13.92
C SER A 173 1.27 -22.46 -13.19
N LYS A 174 0.66 -22.22 -12.03
CA LYS A 174 0.99 -21.07 -11.18
C LYS A 174 2.45 -21.14 -10.73
N VAL A 175 3.09 -19.98 -10.67
CA VAL A 175 4.47 -19.87 -10.17
C VAL A 175 4.44 -19.92 -8.65
N ALA A 176 5.05 -20.96 -8.07
CA ALA A 176 5.16 -21.09 -6.64
C ALA A 176 6.23 -20.15 -6.06
N VAL A 177 5.95 -19.57 -4.90
CA VAL A 177 6.89 -18.79 -4.11
C VAL A 177 7.61 -19.70 -3.12
N GLY A 178 8.91 -19.53 -2.96
CA GLY A 178 9.73 -20.38 -2.09
C GLY A 178 10.30 -21.62 -2.77
N THR A 179 10.44 -21.60 -4.09
CA THR A 179 11.31 -22.53 -4.81
C THR A 179 12.79 -22.32 -4.45
N PRO A 180 13.70 -23.27 -4.76
CA PRO A 180 15.13 -23.06 -4.57
C PRO A 180 15.63 -21.78 -5.25
N PRO A 181 16.63 -21.09 -4.67
CA PRO A 181 17.21 -19.89 -5.25
C PRO A 181 17.59 -20.05 -6.72
N ALA A 182 17.13 -19.14 -7.57
CA ALA A 182 17.36 -19.22 -9.00
C ALA A 182 17.31 -17.84 -9.67
N ARG A 183 18.07 -17.69 -10.76
CA ARG A 183 17.94 -16.57 -11.69
C ARG A 183 16.84 -16.89 -12.68
N VAL A 184 15.74 -16.16 -12.63
CA VAL A 184 14.54 -16.41 -13.44
C VAL A 184 14.13 -15.16 -14.22
N PRO A 185 13.56 -15.31 -15.43
CA PRO A 185 12.96 -14.18 -16.12
C PRO A 185 11.73 -13.69 -15.37
N VAL A 186 11.56 -12.37 -15.25
CA VAL A 186 10.36 -11.78 -14.63
C VAL A 186 9.12 -12.02 -15.49
N ARG A 187 9.28 -12.04 -16.82
CA ARG A 187 8.21 -12.30 -17.80
C ARG A 187 8.65 -13.39 -18.77
N ASP A 188 7.79 -14.36 -19.03
CA ASP A 188 8.01 -15.37 -20.09
C ASP A 188 8.01 -14.72 -21.49
N PRO A 189 8.55 -15.38 -22.53
CA PRO A 189 8.67 -14.80 -23.87
C PRO A 189 7.37 -14.29 -24.49
N PHE A 190 6.25 -14.94 -24.18
CA PHE A 190 4.92 -14.62 -24.70
C PHE A 190 4.11 -13.72 -23.76
N GLN A 191 4.64 -13.43 -22.57
CA GLN A 191 3.98 -12.52 -21.64
C GLN A 191 4.26 -11.07 -22.04
N ARG A 192 3.27 -10.23 -21.75
CA ARG A 192 3.36 -8.78 -21.85
C ARG A 192 4.50 -8.22 -21.00
N LEU A 193 5.12 -7.14 -21.49
CA LEU A 193 6.26 -6.49 -20.85
C LEU A 193 5.89 -5.30 -19.96
N THR A 194 4.72 -4.71 -20.04
CA THR A 194 4.33 -3.70 -19.05
C THR A 194 3.67 -4.38 -17.84
N PRO A 195 3.74 -3.77 -16.65
CA PRO A 195 2.94 -4.12 -15.48
C PRO A 195 1.44 -4.21 -15.76
N GLY A 196 0.75 -4.96 -14.91
CA GLY A 196 -0.70 -5.16 -14.96
C GLY A 196 -1.21 -6.24 -15.93
N PRO A 197 -2.53 -6.49 -15.92
CA PRO A 197 -3.23 -7.37 -16.87
C PRO A 197 -3.28 -6.81 -18.28
N ASP A 198 -3.57 -7.68 -19.24
CA ASP A 198 -3.94 -7.31 -20.60
C ASP A 198 -5.28 -6.54 -20.60
N THR A 199 -5.35 -5.47 -21.39
CA THR A 199 -6.61 -4.76 -21.59
C THR A 199 -7.46 -5.55 -22.58
N ASP A 200 -8.49 -6.23 -22.11
CA ASP A 200 -9.47 -6.80 -23.02
C ASP A 200 -10.24 -5.66 -23.70
N GLY A 201 -10.20 -5.63 -25.02
CA GLY A 201 -10.84 -4.62 -25.88
C GLY A 201 -12.38 -4.60 -25.82
N THR A 202 -13.00 -5.34 -24.89
CA THR A 202 -14.45 -5.45 -24.71
C THR A 202 -14.98 -4.66 -23.52
N MET A 203 -14.13 -3.99 -22.73
CA MET A 203 -14.55 -3.18 -21.59
C MET A 203 -14.75 -1.71 -21.99
N LEU A 204 -15.94 -1.40 -22.54
CA LEU A 204 -16.36 -0.07 -23.00
C LEU A 204 -16.29 1.04 -21.93
N GLY A 205 -16.19 0.70 -20.63
CA GLY A 205 -16.09 1.66 -19.53
C GLY A 205 -14.66 1.95 -19.03
N THR A 206 -13.69 1.04 -19.23
CA THR A 206 -12.32 1.18 -18.69
C THR A 206 -11.26 1.45 -19.75
N LEU A 207 -11.54 1.33 -21.05
CA LEU A 207 -10.57 1.54 -22.14
C LEU A 207 -9.78 2.87 -22.05
N VAL A 208 -10.42 3.94 -21.55
CA VAL A 208 -9.77 5.25 -21.40
C VAL A 208 -8.84 5.27 -20.19
N GLU A 209 -9.23 4.70 -19.05
CA GLU A 209 -8.41 4.68 -17.82
C GLU A 209 -7.33 3.60 -17.86
N SER A 210 -7.61 2.44 -18.45
CA SER A 210 -6.63 1.38 -18.68
C SER A 210 -5.62 1.78 -19.76
N GLY A 211 -6.05 2.39 -20.87
CA GLY A 211 -5.15 2.93 -21.90
C GLY A 211 -4.24 4.05 -21.39
N LYS A 212 -4.75 4.96 -20.56
CA LYS A 212 -3.94 5.97 -19.87
C LYS A 212 -2.97 5.34 -18.87
N ASN A 213 -3.44 4.41 -18.03
CA ASN A 213 -2.58 3.74 -17.05
C ASN A 213 -1.44 2.98 -17.71
N MET A 214 -1.67 2.35 -18.86
CA MET A 214 -0.64 1.63 -19.63
C MET A 214 0.44 2.55 -20.19
N ALA A 215 0.06 3.69 -20.77
CA ALA A 215 1.01 4.67 -21.31
C ALA A 215 1.91 5.28 -20.22
N LEU A 216 1.50 5.20 -18.96
CA LEU A 216 2.24 5.68 -17.81
C LEU A 216 3.15 4.62 -17.18
N GLN A 217 3.11 3.35 -17.60
CA GLN A 217 3.94 2.29 -17.01
C GLN A 217 5.33 2.19 -17.65
N ALA A 218 6.35 1.89 -16.83
CA ALA A 218 7.63 1.41 -17.34
C ALA A 218 7.50 -0.06 -17.80
N SER A 219 8.16 -0.42 -18.90
CA SER A 219 8.17 -1.80 -19.39
C SER A 219 9.39 -2.58 -18.88
N PHE A 220 9.18 -3.84 -18.53
CA PHE A 220 10.22 -4.86 -18.42
C PHE A 220 10.94 -5.03 -19.77
N LYS A 221 12.20 -5.46 -19.72
CA LYS A 221 12.89 -5.93 -20.92
C LYS A 221 12.49 -7.38 -21.21
N ARG A 222 12.62 -7.82 -22.46
CA ARG A 222 12.51 -9.24 -22.77
C ARG A 222 13.67 -9.98 -22.09
N ASN A 223 13.37 -11.13 -21.48
CA ASN A 223 14.33 -11.91 -20.69
C ASN A 223 14.98 -11.09 -19.56
N ASP A 224 14.22 -10.18 -18.95
CA ASP A 224 14.68 -9.42 -17.79
C ASP A 224 14.80 -10.34 -16.57
N ILE A 225 16.04 -10.68 -16.18
CA ILE A 225 16.33 -11.70 -15.16
C ILE A 225 16.39 -11.09 -13.76
N ARG A 226 15.85 -11.78 -12.77
CA ARG A 226 16.04 -11.50 -11.34
C ARG A 226 16.59 -12.70 -10.63
N PHE A 227 17.51 -12.46 -9.69
CA PHE A 227 17.92 -13.51 -8.76
C PHE A 227 16.91 -13.61 -7.62
N ILE A 228 16.04 -14.59 -7.70
CA ILE A 228 15.06 -14.91 -6.66
C ILE A 228 15.77 -15.79 -5.64
N ASN A 229 16.25 -15.15 -4.57
CA ASN A 229 17.14 -15.78 -3.61
C ASN A 229 16.53 -15.97 -2.23
N GLY A 230 15.25 -15.61 -2.05
CA GLY A 230 14.51 -15.95 -0.82
C GLY A 230 14.62 -17.44 -0.52
N GLU A 231 14.76 -17.78 0.76
CA GLU A 231 14.99 -19.15 1.20
C GLU A 231 13.92 -20.10 0.69
N GLN A 232 14.31 -21.33 0.36
CA GLN A 232 13.38 -22.36 -0.05
C GLN A 232 12.36 -22.63 1.07
N LEU A 233 11.09 -22.73 0.70
CA LEU A 233 10.00 -23.12 1.59
C LEU A 233 9.65 -24.59 1.35
N LYS A 234 9.25 -25.27 2.42
CA LYS A 234 8.88 -26.69 2.39
C LYS A 234 7.43 -26.85 2.84
N PRO A 235 6.48 -27.04 1.90
CA PRO A 235 6.63 -26.89 0.46
C PRO A 235 6.66 -25.41 0.02
N ALA A 236 7.05 -25.17 -1.23
CA ALA A 236 6.77 -23.91 -1.91
C ALA A 236 5.24 -23.70 -2.01
N TYR A 237 4.82 -22.45 -2.17
CA TYR A 237 3.41 -22.07 -2.09
C TYR A 237 2.94 -21.35 -3.34
N GLU A 238 1.80 -21.77 -3.90
CA GLU A 238 1.14 -21.05 -4.99
C GLU A 238 0.37 -19.85 -4.42
N PRO A 239 0.80 -18.61 -4.72
CA PRO A 239 0.23 -17.43 -4.11
C PRO A 239 -1.19 -17.13 -4.60
N ASP A 240 -1.97 -16.47 -3.76
CA ASP A 240 -3.27 -15.89 -4.12
C ASP A 240 -3.17 -14.37 -4.14
N LEU A 241 -3.15 -13.79 -5.34
CA LEU A 241 -3.06 -12.34 -5.56
C LEU A 241 -4.42 -11.72 -5.94
N TYR A 242 -5.51 -12.50 -5.87
CA TYR A 242 -6.86 -12.08 -6.22
C TYR A 242 -7.69 -11.69 -5.00
N GLY A 243 -7.07 -11.59 -3.82
CA GLY A 243 -7.75 -11.20 -2.58
C GLY A 243 -8.44 -9.85 -2.72
N GLY A 244 -9.68 -9.73 -2.21
CA GLY A 244 -10.46 -8.50 -2.28
C GLY A 244 -11.25 -8.28 -3.58
N GLU A 245 -11.01 -9.08 -4.63
CA GLU A 245 -11.80 -9.03 -5.86
C GLU A 245 -13.25 -9.52 -5.63
N VAL A 246 -14.22 -8.68 -5.97
CA VAL A 246 -15.64 -9.07 -5.98
C VAL A 246 -16.05 -9.70 -7.31
N GLN A 247 -15.33 -9.39 -8.38
CA GLN A 247 -15.37 -10.12 -9.64
C GLN A 247 -13.94 -10.55 -9.97
N LYS A 248 -13.70 -11.85 -10.00
CA LYS A 248 -12.35 -12.38 -10.21
C LYS A 248 -11.88 -12.11 -11.62
N GLY A 249 -10.65 -11.60 -11.74
CA GLY A 249 -9.93 -11.53 -13.00
C GLY A 249 -9.04 -12.74 -13.24
N GLY A 250 -8.01 -12.55 -14.06
CA GLY A 250 -6.95 -13.51 -14.33
C GLY A 250 -6.94 -14.04 -15.75
N GLN A 251 -6.06 -15.00 -15.98
CA GLN A 251 -5.86 -15.63 -17.28
C GLN A 251 -6.94 -16.68 -17.53
N VAL A 252 -7.57 -16.62 -18.70
CA VAL A 252 -8.46 -17.68 -19.19
C VAL A 252 -7.85 -18.26 -20.47
N PRO A 253 -7.77 -19.60 -20.63
CA PRO A 253 -7.23 -20.20 -21.84
C PRO A 253 -7.91 -19.66 -23.11
N GLY A 254 -7.13 -19.13 -24.05
CA GLY A 254 -7.64 -18.54 -25.29
C GLY A 254 -8.08 -17.08 -25.20
N HIS A 255 -7.97 -16.45 -24.03
CA HIS A 255 -8.33 -15.05 -23.80
C HIS A 255 -7.16 -14.24 -23.23
N ALA A 256 -7.27 -12.92 -23.31
CA ALA A 256 -6.32 -12.02 -22.69
C ALA A 256 -6.43 -12.11 -21.16
N ASP A 257 -5.35 -11.77 -20.48
CA ASP A 257 -5.31 -11.73 -19.03
C ASP A 257 -6.04 -10.49 -18.48
N VAL A 258 -7.11 -10.61 -17.69
CA VAL A 258 -7.93 -9.44 -17.30
C VAL A 258 -7.80 -9.06 -15.83
N ALA A 259 -7.91 -7.76 -15.51
CA ALA A 259 -8.02 -7.30 -14.13
C ALA A 259 -9.33 -7.79 -13.50
N GLY A 260 -9.27 -8.24 -12.24
CA GLY A 260 -10.48 -8.37 -11.44
C GLY A 260 -11.00 -7.02 -11.00
N LEU A 261 -12.23 -6.99 -10.51
CA LEU A 261 -12.86 -5.78 -9.99
C LEU A 261 -12.95 -5.82 -8.48
N MET A 262 -12.58 -4.71 -7.84
CA MET A 262 -12.61 -4.53 -6.39
C MET A 262 -13.57 -3.40 -6.01
N ARG A 263 -14.05 -3.44 -4.77
CA ARG A 263 -14.75 -2.30 -4.17
C ARG A 263 -13.71 -1.27 -3.72
N PRO A 264 -14.01 0.04 -3.81
CA PRO A 264 -13.15 1.07 -3.24
C PRO A 264 -12.94 0.81 -1.76
N ASP A 265 -11.69 0.77 -1.31
CA ASP A 265 -11.37 0.68 0.11
C ASP A 265 -11.70 2.00 0.83
N ASP A 266 -11.51 2.04 2.16
CA ASP A 266 -11.84 3.24 2.92
C ASP A 266 -10.86 4.40 2.67
N VAL A 267 -9.63 4.12 2.22
CA VAL A 267 -8.67 5.16 1.82
C VAL A 267 -9.14 5.81 0.53
N THR A 268 -9.44 5.04 -0.51
CA THR A 268 -9.96 5.53 -1.80
C THR A 268 -11.23 6.35 -1.62
N LYS A 269 -12.17 5.88 -0.78
CA LYS A 269 -13.38 6.66 -0.45
C LYS A 269 -13.04 8.00 0.19
N ASN A 270 -12.11 8.04 1.14
CA ASN A 270 -11.73 9.28 1.82
C ASN A 270 -10.91 10.22 0.92
N VAL A 271 -10.07 9.68 0.03
CA VAL A 271 -9.36 10.47 -1.00
C VAL A 271 -10.36 11.12 -1.95
N ALA A 272 -11.38 10.37 -2.39
CA ALA A 272 -12.45 10.94 -3.21
C ALA A 272 -13.17 12.08 -2.46
N LEU A 273 -13.52 11.89 -1.19
CA LEU A 273 -14.17 12.90 -0.35
C LEU A 273 -13.31 14.15 -0.09
N GLY A 274 -11.98 14.00 -0.03
CA GLY A 274 -11.04 15.11 0.12
C GLY A 274 -10.71 15.84 -1.18
N ASN A 275 -11.09 15.29 -2.34
CA ASN A 275 -10.80 15.87 -3.64
C ASN A 275 -11.83 16.94 -4.01
N GLN A 276 -11.41 18.21 -4.02
CA GLN A 276 -12.25 19.36 -4.38
C GLN A 276 -12.87 19.28 -5.80
N TYR A 277 -12.33 18.42 -6.68
CA TYR A 277 -12.83 18.21 -8.03
C TYR A 277 -13.71 16.96 -8.17
N ALA A 278 -13.85 16.16 -7.11
CA ALA A 278 -14.77 15.03 -7.11
C ALA A 278 -16.22 15.52 -7.22
N LYS A 279 -17.05 14.73 -7.91
CA LYS A 279 -18.49 15.02 -8.06
C LYS A 279 -19.27 13.88 -7.44
N PHE A 280 -20.18 14.18 -6.53
CA PHE A 280 -21.05 13.20 -5.92
C PHE A 280 -22.49 13.31 -6.42
N LYS A 281 -23.34 12.34 -6.08
CA LYS A 281 -24.72 12.35 -6.56
C LYS A 281 -25.49 13.48 -5.89
N TRP A 282 -26.39 14.11 -6.64
CA TRP A 282 -27.29 15.14 -6.13
C TRP A 282 -28.62 14.51 -5.73
N LYS A 283 -29.16 14.91 -4.58
CA LYS A 283 -30.43 14.45 -4.03
C LYS A 283 -31.42 15.60 -3.97
N ASP A 284 -32.62 15.34 -4.47
CA ASP A 284 -33.74 16.27 -4.43
C ASP A 284 -34.22 16.45 -2.98
N VAL A 285 -34.46 17.70 -2.59
CA VAL A 285 -34.90 18.07 -1.24
C VAL A 285 -36.30 18.67 -1.27
N ALA A 286 -36.54 19.60 -2.19
CA ALA A 286 -37.83 20.28 -2.34
C ALA A 286 -38.00 20.81 -3.77
N THR A 287 -39.24 21.05 -4.18
CA THR A 287 -39.59 21.73 -5.44
C THR A 287 -39.97 23.19 -5.13
N THR A 288 -39.61 24.11 -6.02
CA THR A 288 -39.95 25.54 -5.94
C THR A 288 -40.26 26.08 -7.34
N ASP A 289 -41.19 27.02 -7.43
CA ASP A 289 -41.47 27.76 -8.67
C ASP A 289 -40.61 29.04 -8.78
N ASP A 290 -39.91 29.40 -7.70
CA ASP A 290 -39.00 30.56 -7.64
C ASP A 290 -37.52 30.11 -7.80
N PRO A 291 -36.84 30.44 -8.92
CA PRO A 291 -35.42 30.16 -9.10
C PRO A 291 -34.51 31.00 -8.19
N GLY A 292 -35.01 32.10 -7.62
CA GLY A 292 -34.31 32.95 -6.65
C GLY A 292 -34.49 32.51 -5.20
N ALA A 293 -35.22 31.42 -4.95
CA ALA A 293 -35.42 30.91 -3.60
C ALA A 293 -34.08 30.64 -2.90
N GLY A 294 -33.98 31.03 -1.62
CA GLY A 294 -32.76 30.83 -0.84
C GLY A 294 -32.51 29.35 -0.53
N ILE A 295 -31.30 28.87 -0.78
CA ILE A 295 -30.86 27.52 -0.37
C ILE A 295 -30.58 27.41 1.14
N GLU A 296 -30.29 28.54 1.78
CA GLU A 296 -29.78 28.59 3.15
C GLU A 296 -30.74 28.03 4.21
N PRO A 297 -32.07 28.31 4.16
CA PRO A 297 -33.02 27.71 5.10
C PRO A 297 -33.04 26.17 5.03
N HIS A 298 -32.95 25.61 3.82
CA HIS A 298 -32.93 24.15 3.62
C HIS A 298 -31.63 23.54 4.11
N LYS A 299 -30.50 24.20 3.83
CA LYS A 299 -29.18 23.79 4.31
C LYS A 299 -29.10 23.77 5.84
N GLN A 300 -29.54 24.85 6.49
CA GLN A 300 -29.56 24.93 7.95
C GLN A 300 -30.50 23.89 8.56
N ALA A 301 -31.70 23.72 8.02
CA ALA A 301 -32.65 22.72 8.51
C ALA A 301 -32.10 21.29 8.39
N PHE A 302 -31.41 20.98 7.29
CA PHE A 302 -30.80 19.67 7.09
C PHE A 302 -29.60 19.44 8.01
N ASN A 303 -28.67 20.39 8.10
CA ASN A 303 -27.41 20.21 8.85
C ASN A 303 -27.54 20.34 10.38
N ARG A 304 -28.62 20.97 10.88
CA ARG A 304 -28.79 21.26 12.30
C ARG A 304 -28.75 20.00 13.17
N GLY A 305 -27.81 19.97 14.11
CA GLY A 305 -27.64 18.88 15.08
C GLY A 305 -26.98 17.62 14.51
N ARG A 306 -26.52 17.63 13.25
CA ARG A 306 -25.87 16.48 12.61
C ARG A 306 -24.35 16.52 12.77
N PRO A 307 -23.68 15.37 12.94
CA PRO A 307 -22.24 15.25 12.78
C PRO A 307 -21.76 15.75 11.42
N VAL A 308 -20.50 16.18 11.31
CA VAL A 308 -19.91 16.73 10.06
C VAL A 308 -20.10 15.78 8.87
N ASP A 309 -19.91 14.47 9.06
CA ASP A 309 -20.02 13.47 7.98
C ASP A 309 -21.48 13.20 7.53
N GLU A 310 -22.46 13.67 8.30
CA GLU A 310 -23.89 13.63 7.99
C GLU A 310 -24.43 14.96 7.47
N GLN A 311 -23.56 15.97 7.33
CA GLN A 311 -23.92 17.27 6.76
C GLN A 311 -23.70 17.28 5.24
N SER A 312 -24.47 18.13 4.54
CA SER A 312 -24.23 18.44 3.13
C SER A 312 -23.79 19.89 2.98
N HIS A 313 -22.65 20.09 2.33
CA HIS A 313 -22.04 21.42 2.17
C HIS A 313 -22.42 22.09 0.85
N ASN A 314 -22.63 21.30 -0.21
CA ASN A 314 -22.94 21.76 -1.55
C ASN A 314 -24.44 21.65 -1.85
N TRP A 315 -25.02 22.79 -2.24
CA TRP A 315 -26.45 22.95 -2.50
C TRP A 315 -26.64 23.74 -3.78
N ARG A 316 -27.70 23.43 -4.54
CA ARG A 316 -28.02 24.12 -5.78
C ARG A 316 -29.51 24.11 -6.06
N ILE A 317 -29.93 25.00 -6.95
CA ILE A 317 -31.27 24.99 -7.54
C ILE A 317 -31.10 24.70 -9.02
N VAL A 318 -31.83 23.71 -9.52
CA VAL A 318 -31.79 23.32 -10.93
C VAL A 318 -33.20 23.22 -11.51
N PRO A 319 -33.38 23.41 -12.82
CA PRO A 319 -34.65 23.13 -13.47
C PRO A 319 -35.08 21.67 -13.22
N SER A 320 -36.33 21.48 -12.85
CA SER A 320 -36.92 20.15 -12.67
C SER A 320 -36.89 19.37 -13.99
N ARG A 321 -36.46 18.11 -13.91
CA ARG A 321 -36.46 17.16 -15.02
C ARG A 321 -37.65 16.21 -15.00
N SER A 322 -38.69 16.51 -14.21
CA SER A 322 -39.92 15.73 -14.25
C SER A 322 -40.62 15.89 -15.61
N LEU A 323 -41.28 14.84 -16.09
CA LEU A 323 -41.98 14.88 -17.38
C LEU A 323 -43.02 16.01 -17.42
N GLY A 324 -43.73 16.24 -16.31
CA GLY A 324 -44.70 17.34 -16.20
C GLY A 324 -44.05 18.72 -16.32
N SER A 325 -42.88 18.94 -15.69
CA SER A 325 -42.17 20.22 -15.80
C SER A 325 -41.60 20.44 -17.19
N MET A 326 -41.08 19.38 -17.84
CA MET A 326 -40.56 19.48 -19.21
C MET A 326 -41.67 19.79 -20.22
N LEU A 327 -42.83 19.15 -20.09
CA LEU A 327 -43.98 19.41 -20.95
C LEU A 327 -44.55 20.82 -20.74
N SER A 328 -44.64 21.28 -19.48
CA SER A 328 -45.11 22.63 -19.16
C SER A 328 -44.17 23.71 -19.72
N ALA A 329 -42.86 23.53 -19.55
CA ALA A 329 -41.87 24.46 -20.08
C ALA A 329 -41.90 24.50 -21.62
N ALA A 330 -42.00 23.35 -22.29
CA ALA A 330 -42.11 23.28 -23.74
C ALA A 330 -43.38 23.96 -24.27
N ALA A 331 -44.53 23.72 -23.63
CA ALA A 331 -45.82 24.31 -24.04
C ALA A 331 -45.91 25.82 -23.83
N THR A 332 -45.12 26.37 -22.90
CA THR A 332 -45.23 27.77 -22.46
C THR A 332 -44.04 28.64 -22.85
N GLY A 333 -43.11 28.10 -23.67
CA GLY A 333 -41.89 28.80 -24.07
C GLY A 333 -40.96 29.11 -22.88
N GLY A 334 -40.96 28.24 -21.86
CA GLY A 334 -40.16 28.40 -20.64
C GLY A 334 -40.78 29.27 -19.55
N ARG A 335 -42.02 29.77 -19.73
CA ARG A 335 -42.70 30.63 -18.73
C ARG A 335 -43.13 29.89 -17.47
N TYR A 336 -43.44 28.60 -17.56
CA TYR A 336 -43.79 27.75 -16.42
C TYR A 336 -42.76 26.63 -16.30
N GLN A 337 -41.68 26.93 -15.58
CA GLN A 337 -40.61 25.99 -15.26
C GLN A 337 -40.56 25.81 -13.75
N THR A 338 -40.78 24.58 -13.28
CA THR A 338 -40.55 24.23 -11.87
C THR A 338 -39.05 23.99 -11.65
N TYR A 339 -38.56 24.33 -10.48
CA TYR A 339 -37.18 24.12 -10.05
C TYR A 339 -37.13 23.15 -8.87
N VAL A 340 -35.97 22.52 -8.69
CA VAL A 340 -35.71 21.59 -7.59
C VAL A 340 -34.50 22.08 -6.82
N ILE A 341 -34.66 22.17 -5.51
CA ILE A 341 -33.59 22.39 -4.55
C ILE A 341 -32.93 21.04 -4.32
N GLN A 342 -31.65 20.96 -4.66
CA GLN A 342 -30.83 19.76 -4.51
C GLN A 342 -29.70 20.00 -3.53
N ARG A 343 -29.36 18.95 -2.79
CA ARG A 343 -28.12 18.87 -2.03
C ARG A 343 -27.22 17.80 -2.62
N GLU A 344 -25.91 17.95 -2.51
CA GLU A 344 -25.00 16.85 -2.78
C GLU A 344 -25.10 15.78 -1.67
N GLU A 345 -24.76 14.54 -1.98
CA GLU A 345 -24.60 13.46 -0.98
C GLU A 345 -23.73 13.92 0.19
N THR A 346 -24.07 13.50 1.41
CA THR A 346 -23.20 13.68 2.57
C THR A 346 -22.00 12.72 2.48
N PRO A 347 -20.88 12.98 3.17
CA PRO A 347 -19.77 12.04 3.24
C PRO A 347 -20.18 10.60 3.58
N ASP A 348 -21.08 10.42 4.55
CA ASP A 348 -21.59 9.10 4.92
C ASP A 348 -22.47 8.44 3.84
N GLU A 349 -23.29 9.22 3.14
CA GLU A 349 -24.07 8.71 2.01
C GLU A 349 -23.16 8.25 0.87
N VAL A 350 -22.11 9.01 0.56
CA VAL A 350 -21.09 8.64 -0.43
C VAL A 350 -20.41 7.34 -0.02
N ARG A 351 -19.93 7.22 1.22
CA ARG A 351 -19.27 5.99 1.71
C ARG A 351 -20.21 4.79 1.64
N LYS A 352 -21.47 4.96 2.04
CA LYS A 352 -22.48 3.90 1.99
C LYS A 352 -22.77 3.48 0.55
N ARG A 353 -22.91 4.43 -0.38
CA ARG A 353 -23.14 4.14 -1.79
C ARG A 353 -21.96 3.43 -2.43
N MET A 354 -20.74 3.96 -2.29
CA MET A 354 -19.52 3.37 -2.86
C MET A 354 -19.26 1.94 -2.38
N ARG A 355 -19.80 1.54 -1.21
CA ARG A 355 -19.75 0.14 -0.76
C ARG A 355 -20.60 -0.81 -1.60
N THR A 356 -21.69 -0.36 -2.20
CA THR A 356 -22.67 -1.25 -2.87
C THR A 356 -22.77 -1.03 -4.38
N ASP A 357 -22.51 0.19 -4.85
CA ASP A 357 -22.71 0.63 -6.22
C ASP A 357 -21.74 -0.07 -7.19
N ALA A 358 -22.28 -0.78 -8.18
CA ALA A 358 -21.50 -1.55 -9.14
C ALA A 358 -20.68 -0.64 -10.08
N ASP A 359 -21.17 0.57 -10.34
CA ASP A 359 -20.47 1.58 -11.15
C ASP A 359 -19.27 2.19 -10.42
N GLN A 360 -19.03 1.79 -9.17
CA GLN A 360 -17.87 2.23 -8.37
C GLN A 360 -16.83 1.11 -8.25
N LEU A 361 -17.03 -0.02 -8.92
CA LEU A 361 -16.01 -1.06 -8.97
C LEU A 361 -14.81 -0.58 -9.79
N GLU A 362 -13.62 -0.84 -9.25
CA GLU A 362 -12.36 -0.42 -9.85
C GLU A 362 -11.54 -1.65 -10.24
N ALA A 363 -10.79 -1.54 -11.33
CA ALA A 363 -9.88 -2.58 -11.75
C ALA A 363 -8.76 -2.77 -10.72
N ASN A 364 -8.45 -4.02 -10.37
CA ASN A 364 -7.39 -4.34 -9.45
C ASN A 364 -6.02 -3.93 -10.02
N ASN A 365 -5.27 -3.18 -9.22
CA ASN A 365 -3.93 -2.71 -9.55
C ASN A 365 -2.82 -3.62 -9.01
N TYR A 366 -3.18 -4.64 -8.22
CA TYR A 366 -2.31 -5.65 -7.61
C TYR A 366 -1.21 -5.13 -6.66
N HIS A 367 -1.22 -3.84 -6.30
CA HIS A 367 -0.28 -3.19 -5.36
C HIS A 367 -0.40 -3.66 -3.90
N SER A 368 -1.42 -4.44 -3.59
CA SER A 368 -1.57 -5.08 -2.28
C SER A 368 -1.90 -6.55 -2.41
N GLY A 369 -1.75 -7.13 -3.62
CA GLY A 369 -2.12 -8.51 -3.90
C GLY A 369 -1.40 -9.50 -2.97
N VAL A 370 -0.15 -9.22 -2.61
CA VAL A 370 0.63 -10.04 -1.67
C VAL A 370 -0.02 -10.10 -0.29
N LEU A 371 -0.54 -8.96 0.18
CA LEU A 371 -1.06 -8.78 1.55
C LEU A 371 -2.56 -9.09 1.70
N LEU A 372 -3.30 -9.16 0.60
CA LEU A 372 -4.76 -9.34 0.63
C LEU A 372 -5.21 -10.79 0.89
N SER A 373 -4.27 -11.74 1.01
CA SER A 373 -4.56 -13.14 1.31
C SER A 373 -3.91 -13.55 2.63
N SER A 374 -4.74 -13.97 3.59
CA SER A 374 -4.27 -14.58 4.84
C SER A 374 -3.43 -15.83 4.60
N GLU A 375 -3.65 -16.52 3.49
CA GLU A 375 -2.86 -17.68 3.13
C GLU A 375 -1.46 -17.30 2.63
N ASN A 376 -1.31 -16.21 1.88
CA ASN A 376 0.04 -15.71 1.53
C ASN A 376 0.87 -15.48 2.81
N HIS A 377 0.23 -14.92 3.83
CA HIS A 377 0.81 -14.69 5.15
C HIS A 377 1.14 -15.97 5.91
N ARG A 378 0.20 -16.90 5.97
CA ARG A 378 0.37 -18.20 6.66
C ARG A 378 1.52 -19.02 6.07
N TRP A 379 1.77 -18.87 4.76
CA TRP A 379 2.68 -19.74 4.04
C TRP A 379 4.07 -19.16 3.78
N VAL A 380 4.16 -17.87 3.45
CA VAL A 380 5.35 -17.31 2.79
C VAL A 380 5.86 -16.05 3.47
N THR A 381 5.02 -15.08 3.83
CA THR A 381 5.55 -13.79 4.30
C THR A 381 6.36 -14.00 5.56
N ALA A 382 7.50 -13.31 5.67
CA ALA A 382 8.18 -13.18 6.94
C ALA A 382 7.25 -12.43 7.90
N MET A 383 7.33 -12.78 9.18
CA MET A 383 6.64 -12.11 10.26
C MET A 383 7.67 -11.89 11.37
N ASP A 384 7.46 -10.83 12.14
CA ASP A 384 8.17 -10.66 13.41
C ASP A 384 7.39 -11.43 14.49
N VAL A 385 8.11 -12.11 15.37
CA VAL A 385 7.51 -12.76 16.54
C VAL A 385 7.77 -11.83 17.70
N ALA A 386 6.70 -11.26 18.28
CA ALA A 386 6.84 -10.42 19.45
C ALA A 386 7.50 -11.20 20.60
N ILE A 387 8.76 -10.90 20.91
CA ILE A 387 9.47 -11.48 22.03
C ILE A 387 9.05 -10.75 23.31
N GLY A 388 7.90 -11.14 23.85
CA GLY A 388 7.37 -10.62 25.10
C GLY A 388 5.90 -10.30 25.01
N GLN A 389 5.22 -10.34 26.15
CA GLN A 389 3.88 -9.81 26.26
C GLN A 389 3.96 -8.29 26.14
N ALA A 390 3.07 -7.68 25.37
CA ALA A 390 2.98 -6.22 25.28
C ALA A 390 2.33 -5.68 26.56
N VAL A 391 3.01 -5.78 27.70
CA VAL A 391 2.48 -5.45 29.04
C VAL A 391 1.92 -4.02 29.07
N THR A 392 2.54 -3.10 28.32
CA THR A 392 2.04 -1.73 28.14
C THR A 392 0.68 -1.66 27.46
N LEU A 393 0.38 -2.56 26.52
CA LEU A 393 -0.94 -2.69 25.91
C LEU A 393 -1.93 -3.47 26.79
N ASP A 394 -1.48 -4.26 27.76
CA ASP A 394 -2.38 -4.93 28.71
C ASP A 394 -2.84 -3.98 29.83
N ASP A 395 -1.99 -3.05 30.24
CA ASP A 395 -2.34 -1.96 31.15
C ASP A 395 -3.38 -1.02 30.49
N PRO A 396 -4.60 -0.89 31.05
CA PRO A 396 -5.67 -0.11 30.43
C PRO A 396 -5.35 1.39 30.34
N ASP A 397 -4.60 1.94 31.31
CA ASP A 397 -4.25 3.37 31.33
C ASP A 397 -3.16 3.67 30.29
N TRP A 398 -2.19 2.78 30.10
CA TRP A 398 -1.18 2.90 29.03
C TRP A 398 -1.78 2.65 27.65
N ARG A 399 -2.59 1.61 27.50
CA ARG A 399 -3.28 1.29 26.24
C ARG A 399 -4.12 2.47 25.77
N GLN A 400 -4.89 3.10 26.65
CA GLN A 400 -5.70 4.26 26.30
C GLN A 400 -4.86 5.44 25.82
N LEU A 401 -3.75 5.75 26.50
CA LEU A 401 -2.84 6.82 26.12
C LEU A 401 -2.21 6.55 24.75
N LEU A 402 -1.67 5.35 24.53
CA LEU A 402 -1.05 4.96 23.27
C LEU A 402 -2.04 4.97 22.10
N LEU A 403 -3.28 4.51 22.30
CA LEU A 403 -4.32 4.56 21.28
C LEU A 403 -4.67 6.00 20.88
N LEU A 404 -4.79 6.90 21.85
CA LEU A 404 -5.04 8.32 21.55
C LEU A 404 -3.84 8.99 20.87
N MET A 405 -2.61 8.62 21.24
CA MET A 405 -1.40 9.12 20.60
C MET A 405 -1.20 8.58 19.17
N ALA A 406 -1.69 7.37 18.90
CA ALA A 406 -1.61 6.74 17.58
C ALA A 406 -2.68 7.26 16.60
N ASP A 407 -3.72 7.94 17.08
CA ASP A 407 -4.70 8.57 16.21
C ASP A 407 -4.08 9.77 15.49
N TRP A 408 -3.97 9.67 14.16
CA TRP A 408 -3.42 10.73 13.33
C TRP A 408 -4.28 12.00 13.33
N LYS A 409 -5.55 11.92 13.76
CA LYS A 409 -6.46 13.06 13.89
C LYS A 409 -6.31 13.75 15.24
N MET A 410 -5.21 14.46 15.41
CA MET A 410 -4.85 15.19 16.64
C MET A 410 -5.68 16.48 16.86
N THR A 411 -6.99 16.34 16.97
CA THR A 411 -7.91 17.45 17.27
C THR A 411 -7.70 18.00 18.69
N PRO A 412 -8.14 19.24 18.99
CA PRO A 412 -8.12 19.76 20.36
C PRO A 412 -8.82 18.85 21.38
N ASP A 413 -9.85 18.13 20.97
CA ASP A 413 -10.64 17.25 21.84
C ASP A 413 -9.86 15.97 22.16
N VAL A 414 -9.23 15.37 21.14
CA VAL A 414 -8.31 14.25 21.31
C VAL A 414 -7.15 14.64 22.22
N TYR A 415 -6.55 15.83 22.04
CA TYR A 415 -5.47 16.28 22.91
C TYR A 415 -5.91 16.45 24.37
N ARG A 416 -7.11 17.02 24.62
CA ARG A 416 -7.66 17.10 25.99
C ARG A 416 -7.86 15.71 26.60
N ASN A 417 -8.20 14.71 25.80
CA ASN A 417 -8.33 13.33 26.27
C ASN A 417 -6.96 12.69 26.55
N ILE A 418 -5.94 12.97 25.73
CA ILE A 418 -4.55 12.56 25.99
C ILE A 418 -4.09 13.11 27.34
N GLN A 419 -4.27 14.41 27.57
CA GLN A 419 -3.84 15.07 28.82
C GLN A 419 -4.56 14.52 30.08
N LYS A 420 -5.77 13.98 29.92
CA LYS A 420 -6.51 13.35 31.03
C LYS A 420 -6.05 11.93 31.33
N CYS A 421 -5.23 11.31 30.47
CA CYS A 421 -4.76 9.95 30.69
C CYS A 421 -3.77 9.93 31.86
N LYS A 422 -3.94 8.99 32.80
CA LYS A 422 -3.12 8.94 34.03
C LYS A 422 -1.61 8.83 33.76
N ASN A 423 -1.24 8.10 32.71
CA ASN A 423 0.16 7.88 32.35
C ASN A 423 0.76 9.00 31.51
N PHE A 424 0.01 10.06 31.15
CA PHE A 424 0.54 11.15 30.31
C PHE A 424 1.70 11.88 31.00
N GLU A 425 1.57 12.18 32.29
CA GLU A 425 2.63 12.83 33.08
C GLU A 425 3.85 11.94 33.30
N ARG A 426 3.75 10.63 33.01
CA ARG A 426 4.89 9.70 33.06
C ARG A 426 5.74 9.71 31.80
N LEU A 427 5.23 10.25 30.70
CA LEU A 427 6.03 10.52 29.50
C LEU A 427 7.08 11.58 29.86
N ASP A 428 8.26 11.51 29.28
CA ASP A 428 9.25 12.58 29.46
C ASP A 428 8.76 13.90 28.83
N GLU A 429 9.37 15.01 29.24
CA GLU A 429 8.98 16.35 28.78
C GLU A 429 9.06 16.47 27.25
N HIS A 430 10.12 15.97 26.63
CA HIS A 430 10.31 16.03 25.18
C HIS A 430 9.18 15.30 24.44
N THR A 431 8.76 14.13 24.91
CA THR A 431 7.64 13.38 24.33
C THR A 431 6.32 14.14 24.47
N ARG A 432 6.03 14.72 25.65
CA ARG A 432 4.79 15.51 25.85
C ARG A 432 4.75 16.75 24.97
N GLU A 433 5.87 17.46 24.86
CA GLU A 433 6.01 18.61 23.97
C GLU A 433 5.84 18.20 22.50
N PHE A 434 6.39 17.05 22.10
CA PHE A 434 6.25 16.57 20.73
C PHE A 434 4.80 16.19 20.39
N VAL A 435 4.06 15.55 21.31
CA VAL A 435 2.62 15.30 21.13
C VAL A 435 1.87 16.62 20.91
N LYS A 436 2.20 17.67 21.67
CA LYS A 436 1.61 18.99 21.46
C LYS A 436 1.97 19.57 20.09
N ALA A 437 3.22 19.44 19.64
CA ALA A 437 3.64 19.90 18.32
C ALA A 437 2.88 19.19 17.19
N CYS A 438 2.58 17.89 17.33
CA CYS A 438 1.73 17.15 16.39
C CYS A 438 0.30 17.69 16.34
N VAL A 439 -0.27 18.10 17.49
CA VAL A 439 -1.60 18.74 17.57
C VAL A 439 -1.59 20.09 16.87
N ASP A 440 -0.56 20.91 17.11
CA ASP A 440 -0.43 22.21 16.45
C ASP A 440 -0.26 22.05 14.92
N TYR A 441 0.53 21.05 14.49
CA TYR A 441 0.68 20.70 13.08
C TYR A 441 -0.65 20.30 12.44
N TYR A 442 -1.41 19.41 13.09
CA TYR A 442 -2.72 18.98 12.58
C TYR A 442 -3.70 20.15 12.42
N LYS A 443 -3.69 21.11 13.36
CA LYS A 443 -4.60 22.25 13.34
C LYS A 443 -4.20 23.35 12.36
N THR A 444 -2.90 23.57 12.18
CA THR A 444 -2.39 24.79 11.51
C THR A 444 -1.62 24.49 10.23
N GLY A 445 -1.21 23.25 10.00
CA GLY A 445 -0.27 22.86 8.96
C GLY A 445 1.19 23.28 9.23
N ARG A 446 1.49 23.93 10.37
CA ARG A 446 2.85 24.32 10.72
C ARG A 446 3.64 23.10 11.20
N PHE A 447 4.63 22.70 10.40
CA PHE A 447 5.46 21.54 10.68
C PHE A 447 6.17 21.67 12.05
N PRO A 448 6.32 20.57 12.82
CA PRO A 448 7.04 20.60 14.09
C PRO A 448 8.48 21.12 13.95
N ASP A 449 8.97 21.81 14.99
CA ASP A 449 10.33 22.37 14.99
C ASP A 449 11.41 21.28 14.87
N GLU A 450 12.59 21.68 14.37
CA GLU A 450 13.75 20.80 14.14
C GLU A 450 14.20 20.00 15.36
N LYS A 451 13.97 20.52 16.57
CA LYS A 451 14.28 19.80 17.81
C LYS A 451 13.49 18.49 17.96
N TYR A 452 12.33 18.38 17.33
CA TYR A 452 11.51 17.17 17.32
C TYR A 452 11.66 16.38 16.01
N VAL A 453 11.73 17.09 14.88
CA VAL A 453 11.83 16.47 13.55
C VAL A 453 13.01 17.08 12.80
N PRO A 454 14.20 16.45 12.84
CA PRO A 454 15.39 16.97 12.17
C PRO A 454 15.17 17.14 10.67
N LEU A 455 15.57 18.29 10.11
CA LEU A 455 15.52 18.54 8.66
C LEU A 455 16.74 18.00 7.91
N THR A 456 17.76 17.53 8.63
CA THR A 456 18.92 16.86 8.05
C THR A 456 18.60 15.40 7.74
N MET A 457 19.01 14.92 6.57
CA MET A 457 18.87 13.53 6.19
C MET A 457 19.53 12.59 7.21
N PRO A 458 18.92 11.44 7.55
CA PRO A 458 19.52 10.47 8.46
C PRO A 458 20.87 9.94 7.96
N PRO A 459 21.79 9.50 8.85
CA PRO A 459 23.14 9.08 8.46
C PRO A 459 23.25 7.94 7.43
N LEU A 460 22.21 7.10 7.31
CA LEU A 460 22.16 6.00 6.34
C LEU A 460 21.68 6.45 4.95
N VAL A 461 21.21 7.68 4.83
CA VAL A 461 20.71 8.23 3.57
C VAL A 461 21.86 8.96 2.88
N THR A 462 22.25 8.45 1.72
CA THR A 462 23.14 9.17 0.82
C THR A 462 22.34 10.17 0.01
N SER A 463 22.73 11.44 0.07
CA SER A 463 22.16 12.49 -0.77
C SER A 463 23.16 12.82 -1.89
N GLU A 464 22.73 12.64 -3.13
CA GLU A 464 23.46 13.04 -4.32
C GLU A 464 22.44 13.52 -5.34
N LEU A 465 22.49 14.80 -5.68
CA LEU A 465 21.55 15.41 -6.60
C LEU A 465 22.09 15.39 -8.02
N LYS A 466 21.21 15.20 -9.00
CA LYS A 466 21.54 15.41 -10.41
C LYS A 466 21.94 16.87 -10.60
N VAL A 467 23.08 17.11 -11.25
CA VAL A 467 23.50 18.47 -11.61
C VAL A 467 22.46 19.04 -12.57
N GLU A 468 21.82 20.14 -12.20
CA GLU A 468 20.95 20.87 -13.14
C GLU A 468 21.78 21.28 -14.35
N SER A 469 21.37 20.83 -15.53
CA SER A 469 21.85 21.44 -16.76
C SER A 469 21.33 22.87 -16.74
N LYS A 470 22.22 23.85 -16.49
CA LYS A 470 21.94 25.25 -16.83
C LYS A 470 21.71 25.31 -18.33
N THR A 471 20.45 25.23 -18.75
CA THR A 471 20.00 25.59 -20.09
C THR A 471 19.64 27.05 -20.13
#